data_AF-L7U2W1-F1
#
_entry.id   AF-L7U2W1-F1
#
_cell.length_a   1.000
_cell.length_b   1.000
_cell.length_c   1.000
_cell.angle_alpha   90.00
_cell.angle_beta   90.00
_cell.angle_gamma   90.00
#
_symmetry.space_group_name_H-M   'P 1'
#
loop_
_entity.id
_entity.type
_entity.pdbx_description
1 polymer ?
#
loop_
_entity_poly.entity_id
_entity_poly.type
_entity_poly.pdbx_seq_one_letter_code
_entity_poly.pdbx_strand_id
1 'polypeptide(L)'
;MKLDDLVLALTVSLLRVERERWLDVLTRVETELGSGWTLRLLEVPGTFSVGARTREGQELSLESWREVLDGEGLVSVRAMDLGGMGPGELPDFVSAAFANSEALVLDVRTQRGAGLYQLEVGFSGSSLITSRQFVDFARAQPGAERVMEALSHIITDSNLMNQRPAVSPGQVGTYLGSREGAAVFDLVGSDLLRELQAAVLRGGREVVIAEDFRPFFQTLDPDDFERSLLAPERLAEFVPSDERVYLSGEDFGRDFVTLVEAQPFAADLWRRAAETLNRFQGEESPPYTAESLREFLRTAEGPALQGIPTGNLMEELQMCCKAHGAELVVPEGLRERVSAAGPTKEERAKDPGLIPERERLRLVPNHSGYQVYVFNALKVARSPLLSPRGTTDTRAELLQGLREAEDFAQRKGSLFAEAFRLARVVLEGTGFQLREATPERMAAVREVLRGAELGERAWEVFERRMGLLALFQVFPSSEERLRGLVACSVADVFGGMGSWNDEFFESDEDQAWYERVTQRLFRALREYFVTVVNAS
;
A
#
# COMPACT_ATOMS: atom_id res chain seq x y z
N MET A 1 17.63 -1.44 3.84
CA MET A 1 17.48 -0.13 4.49
C MET A 1 16.12 0.39 4.11
N LYS A 2 15.27 0.57 5.10
CA LYS A 2 13.99 1.28 4.97
C LYS A 2 14.22 2.71 4.49
N LEU A 3 13.23 3.26 3.79
CA LEU A 3 13.35 4.61 3.22
C LEU A 3 13.50 5.67 4.31
N ASP A 4 12.85 5.48 5.46
CA ASP A 4 12.96 6.34 6.64
C ASP A 4 14.41 6.46 7.15
N ASP A 5 15.11 5.33 7.27
CA ASP A 5 16.50 5.28 7.71
C ASP A 5 17.43 5.95 6.69
N LEU A 6 17.16 5.76 5.39
CA LEU A 6 17.86 6.46 4.33
C LEU A 6 17.66 7.99 4.45
N VAL A 7 16.41 8.45 4.62
CA VAL A 7 16.09 9.87 4.77
C VAL A 7 16.77 10.47 6.01
N LEU A 8 16.79 9.74 7.14
CA LEU A 8 17.52 10.16 8.33
C LEU A 8 19.03 10.28 8.07
N ALA A 9 19.65 9.24 7.49
CA ALA A 9 21.08 9.23 7.19
C ALA A 9 21.47 10.35 6.21
N LEU A 10 20.67 10.57 5.16
CA LEU A 10 20.87 11.66 4.20
C LEU A 10 20.74 13.02 4.87
N THR A 11 19.68 13.23 5.67
CA THR A 11 19.45 14.51 6.34
C THR A 11 20.55 14.84 7.34
N VAL A 12 21.02 13.87 8.13
CA VAL A 12 22.18 14.06 9.02
C VAL A 12 23.43 14.46 8.23
N SER A 13 23.70 13.76 7.13
CA SER A 13 24.87 14.04 6.28
C SER A 13 24.81 15.42 5.67
N LEU A 14 23.65 15.76 5.13
CA LEU A 14 23.34 17.05 4.55
C LEU A 14 23.52 18.16 5.59
N LEU A 15 22.82 18.13 6.72
CA LEU A 15 22.88 19.23 7.68
C LEU A 15 24.27 19.42 8.34
N ARG A 16 25.22 18.49 8.15
CA ARG A 16 26.61 18.64 8.56
C ARG A 16 27.51 19.30 7.51
N VAL A 17 27.04 19.46 6.28
CA VAL A 17 27.78 20.14 5.22
C VAL A 17 27.98 21.61 5.60
N GLU A 18 29.17 22.12 5.31
CA GLU A 18 29.52 23.53 5.48
C GLU A 18 28.59 24.42 4.64
N ARG A 19 28.19 25.57 5.20
CA ARG A 19 27.20 26.46 4.59
C ARG A 19 27.59 26.86 3.16
N GLU A 20 28.88 27.08 2.92
CA GLU A 20 29.44 27.51 1.64
C GLU A 20 29.29 26.45 0.54
N ARG A 21 29.18 25.17 0.92
CA ARG A 21 29.09 24.02 0.00
C ARG A 21 27.68 23.41 -0.04
N TRP A 22 26.76 23.90 0.79
CA TRP A 22 25.44 23.33 0.98
C TRP A 22 24.67 23.18 -0.34
N LEU A 23 24.53 24.27 -1.10
CA LEU A 23 23.71 24.29 -2.30
C LEU A 23 24.25 23.36 -3.40
N ASP A 24 25.58 23.31 -3.54
CA ASP A 24 26.25 22.41 -4.49
C ASP A 24 26.03 20.94 -4.11
N VAL A 25 26.17 20.60 -2.82
CA VAL A 25 25.96 19.23 -2.34
C VAL A 25 24.49 18.84 -2.42
N LEU A 26 23.57 19.73 -2.03
CA LEU A 26 22.13 19.53 -2.13
C LEU A 26 21.71 19.21 -3.57
N THR A 27 22.21 20.00 -4.53
CA THR A 27 21.94 19.79 -5.97
C THR A 27 22.47 18.44 -6.46
N ARG A 28 23.68 18.04 -6.03
CA ARG A 28 24.23 16.73 -6.39
C ARG A 28 23.40 15.59 -5.80
N VAL A 29 23.01 15.67 -4.53
CA VAL A 29 22.15 14.66 -3.90
C VAL A 29 20.81 14.55 -4.62
N GLU A 30 20.15 15.66 -4.91
CA GLU A 30 18.86 15.67 -5.61
C GLU A 30 18.98 15.09 -7.04
N THR A 31 20.08 15.37 -7.74
CA THR A 31 20.40 14.73 -9.04
C THR A 31 20.56 13.21 -8.93
N GLU A 32 21.28 12.73 -7.92
CA GLU A 32 21.46 11.28 -7.70
C GLU A 32 20.17 10.58 -7.24
N LEU A 33 19.31 11.27 -6.48
CA LEU A 33 17.97 10.78 -6.13
C LEU A 33 17.03 10.73 -7.35
N GLY A 34 17.26 11.60 -8.33
CA GLY A 34 16.49 11.68 -9.57
C GLY A 34 15.21 12.50 -9.45
N SER A 35 14.47 12.62 -10.56
CA SER A 35 13.29 13.49 -10.68
C SER A 35 12.09 13.10 -9.81
N GLY A 36 12.13 11.92 -9.19
CA GLY A 36 11.12 11.48 -8.23
C GLY A 36 11.30 12.10 -6.84
N TRP A 37 12.33 12.92 -6.61
CA TRP A 37 12.61 13.53 -5.31
C TRP A 37 12.69 15.06 -5.40
N THR A 38 12.30 15.73 -4.32
CA THR A 38 12.67 17.12 -4.11
C THR A 38 13.05 17.41 -2.67
N LEU A 39 14.12 18.19 -2.48
CA LEU A 39 14.58 18.63 -1.16
C LEU A 39 14.29 20.13 -0.90
N ARG A 40 13.70 20.79 -1.90
CA ARG A 40 13.46 22.24 -1.93
C ARG A 40 12.00 22.62 -1.73
N LEU A 41 11.10 21.74 -2.13
CA LEU A 41 9.66 21.93 -2.00
C LEU A 41 9.06 20.79 -1.19
N LEU A 42 7.89 21.02 -0.63
CA LEU A 42 7.05 19.98 -0.05
C LEU A 42 5.83 19.77 -0.94
N GLU A 43 5.21 18.61 -0.82
CA GLU A 43 3.90 18.31 -1.44
C GLU A 43 3.91 18.43 -2.97
N VAL A 44 5.04 18.15 -3.61
CA VAL A 44 5.15 18.21 -5.07
C VAL A 44 4.59 16.91 -5.67
N PRO A 45 3.57 16.99 -6.55
CA PRO A 45 2.94 15.82 -7.14
C PRO A 45 3.93 14.88 -7.84
N GLY A 46 3.79 13.57 -7.61
CA GLY A 46 4.65 12.54 -8.18
C GLY A 46 6.05 12.45 -7.56
N THR A 47 6.28 13.11 -6.42
CA THR A 47 7.60 13.13 -5.78
C THR A 47 7.58 12.71 -4.31
N PHE A 48 8.74 12.28 -3.85
CA PHE A 48 9.11 12.21 -2.44
C PHE A 48 9.75 13.54 -2.04
N SER A 49 9.36 14.09 -0.90
CA SER A 49 9.98 15.31 -0.37
C SER A 49 10.47 15.14 1.06
N VAL A 50 11.46 15.94 1.45
CA VAL A 50 12.01 15.94 2.82
C VAL A 50 11.91 17.34 3.41
N GLY A 51 11.51 17.43 4.68
CA GLY A 51 11.39 18.69 5.39
C GLY A 51 11.33 18.54 6.90
N ALA A 52 10.95 19.60 7.58
CA ALA A 52 10.74 19.60 9.02
C ALA A 52 9.53 20.42 9.41
N ARG A 53 8.95 20.05 10.56
CA ARG A 53 7.91 20.81 11.22
C ARG A 53 8.49 21.46 12.48
N THR A 54 8.43 22.78 12.54
CA THR A 54 8.89 23.55 13.69
C THR A 54 8.00 23.30 14.92
N ARG A 55 8.44 23.72 16.10
CA ARG A 55 7.62 23.64 17.33
C ARG A 55 6.31 24.41 17.24
N GLU A 56 6.27 25.42 16.38
CA GLU A 56 5.10 26.26 16.10
C GLU A 56 4.13 25.59 15.10
N GLY A 57 4.51 24.44 14.55
CA GLY A 57 3.70 23.67 13.61
C GLY A 57 3.90 24.07 12.14
N GLN A 58 4.82 24.97 11.84
CA GLN A 58 5.13 25.36 10.46
C GLN A 58 5.95 24.26 9.77
N GLU A 59 5.50 23.83 8.59
CA GLU A 59 6.22 22.88 7.74
C GLU A 59 7.13 23.63 6.77
N LEU A 60 8.38 23.18 6.69
CA LEU A 60 9.45 23.76 5.88
C LEU A 60 10.10 22.64 5.08
N SER A 61 10.42 22.90 3.81
CA SER A 61 11.29 22.00 3.04
C SER A 61 12.67 21.90 3.68
N LEU A 62 13.45 20.86 3.35
CA LEU A 62 14.78 20.69 3.92
C LEU A 62 15.70 21.89 3.66
N GLU A 63 15.62 22.49 2.46
CA GLU A 63 16.33 23.72 2.11
C GLU A 63 15.91 24.90 3.01
N SER A 64 14.60 25.17 3.11
CA SER A 64 14.09 26.26 3.95
C SER A 64 14.39 26.05 5.43
N TRP A 65 14.33 24.80 5.90
CA TRP A 65 14.67 24.47 7.27
C TRP A 65 16.15 24.70 7.56
N ARG A 66 17.04 24.36 6.62
CA ARG A 66 18.47 24.65 6.75
C ARG A 66 18.74 26.14 6.93
N GLU A 67 18.07 27.01 6.16
CA GLU A 67 18.23 28.46 6.28
C GLU A 67 17.86 28.97 7.67
N VAL A 68 16.78 28.44 8.25
CA VAL A 68 16.39 28.74 9.63
C VAL A 68 17.49 28.31 10.60
N LEU A 69 18.00 27.08 10.49
CA LEU A 69 19.06 26.56 11.36
C LEU A 69 20.37 27.36 11.25
N ASP A 70 20.72 27.84 10.06
CA ASP A 70 21.88 28.73 9.86
C ASP A 70 21.66 30.08 10.55
N GLY A 71 20.46 30.64 10.49
CA GLY A 71 20.07 31.86 11.22
C GLY A 71 20.09 31.71 12.74
N GLU A 72 19.93 30.49 13.25
CA GLU A 72 20.06 30.16 14.68
C GLU A 72 21.49 29.78 15.11
N GLY A 73 22.43 29.68 14.16
CA GLY A 73 23.79 29.24 14.41
C GLY A 73 23.86 27.74 14.72
N LEU A 74 23.69 26.89 13.70
CA LEU A 74 23.78 25.44 13.84
C LEU A 74 25.13 25.00 14.45
N VAL A 75 25.08 24.24 15.53
CA VAL A 75 26.24 23.75 16.29
C VAL A 75 26.51 22.27 15.99
N SER A 76 25.48 21.42 16.03
CA SER A 76 25.65 19.99 15.77
C SER A 76 24.35 19.32 15.36
N VAL A 77 24.47 18.29 14.53
CA VAL A 77 23.36 17.41 14.14
C VAL A 77 23.77 15.96 14.35
N ARG A 78 22.93 15.17 15.03
CA ARG A 78 23.20 13.76 15.33
C ARG A 78 21.92 12.94 15.24
N ALA A 79 22.03 11.70 14.76
CA ALA A 79 20.99 10.71 14.95
C ALA A 79 21.05 10.19 16.39
N MET A 80 19.91 9.89 16.99
CA MET A 80 19.79 9.25 18.30
C MET A 80 18.71 8.18 18.25
N ASP A 81 18.89 7.11 19.00
CA ASP A 81 17.81 6.17 19.31
C ASP A 81 17.28 6.51 20.71
N LEU A 82 16.04 6.99 20.80
CA LEU A 82 15.42 7.26 22.10
C LEU A 82 15.00 5.99 22.83
N GLY A 83 15.15 4.81 22.21
CA GLY A 83 14.43 3.61 22.60
C GLY A 83 12.93 3.78 22.32
N GLY A 84 12.21 2.67 22.13
CA GLY A 84 10.76 2.73 21.95
C GLY A 84 10.08 3.50 23.10
N MET A 85 9.19 4.43 22.76
CA MET A 85 8.41 5.23 23.72
C MET A 85 7.01 5.48 23.12
N GLY A 86 5.86 4.91 23.52
CA GLY A 86 5.32 4.04 24.60
C GLY A 86 3.75 4.06 24.46
N PRO A 87 2.88 3.24 25.12
CA PRO A 87 2.96 2.75 26.50
C PRO A 87 2.67 1.23 26.70
N GLY A 88 3.60 0.49 27.32
CA GLY A 88 3.38 -0.89 27.82
C GLY A 88 3.28 -2.01 26.76
N GLU A 89 3.82 -3.19 27.08
CA GLU A 89 3.34 -4.51 26.59
C GLU A 89 3.87 -5.20 25.31
N LEU A 90 4.86 -4.72 24.54
CA LEU A 90 5.36 -5.52 23.40
C LEU A 90 6.79 -6.07 23.59
N PRO A 91 7.00 -7.41 23.52
CA PRO A 91 8.32 -8.02 23.48
C PRO A 91 9.18 -7.50 22.31
N ASP A 92 10.49 -7.50 22.44
CA ASP A 92 11.41 -6.93 21.44
C ASP A 92 11.30 -7.58 20.04
N PHE A 93 10.90 -8.85 19.93
CA PHE A 93 10.64 -9.50 18.63
C PHE A 93 9.38 -8.96 17.96
N VAL A 94 8.33 -8.65 18.74
CA VAL A 94 7.11 -7.98 18.25
C VAL A 94 7.45 -6.54 17.89
N SER A 95 8.27 -5.88 18.71
CA SER A 95 8.80 -4.56 18.36
C SER A 95 9.63 -4.64 17.07
N ALA A 96 10.45 -5.65 16.82
CA ALA A 96 11.17 -5.76 15.54
C ALA A 96 10.20 -5.90 14.33
N ALA A 97 9.04 -6.53 14.52
CA ALA A 97 7.99 -6.67 13.50
C ALA A 97 7.24 -5.36 13.21
N PHE A 98 7.00 -4.53 14.23
CA PHE A 98 6.20 -3.31 14.15
C PHE A 98 6.99 -2.01 14.31
N ALA A 99 8.29 -2.06 14.64
CA ALA A 99 9.14 -0.90 14.83
C ALA A 99 9.39 -0.24 13.49
N ASN A 100 8.48 0.67 13.18
CA ASN A 100 8.80 1.84 12.41
C ASN A 100 9.99 2.57 13.06
N SER A 101 10.65 3.37 12.24
CA SER A 101 11.74 4.29 12.57
C SER A 101 11.42 5.28 13.72
N GLU A 102 10.24 5.22 14.34
CA GLU A 102 9.71 6.16 15.33
C GLU A 102 10.57 6.38 16.58
N ALA A 103 11.42 5.41 16.95
CA ALA A 103 12.38 5.58 18.05
C ALA A 103 13.63 6.39 17.65
N LEU A 104 13.91 6.50 16.35
CA LEU A 104 15.05 7.20 15.80
C LEU A 104 14.71 8.68 15.62
N VAL A 105 15.51 9.54 16.23
CA VAL A 105 15.31 10.99 16.18
C VAL A 105 16.58 11.70 15.74
N LEU A 106 16.38 12.91 15.26
CA LEU A 106 17.43 13.85 14.91
C LEU A 106 17.61 14.85 16.07
N ASP A 107 18.76 14.83 16.74
CA ASP A 107 19.19 15.85 17.70
C ASP A 107 19.88 16.99 16.94
N VAL A 108 19.23 18.15 16.94
CA VAL A 108 19.73 19.37 16.31
C VAL A 108 20.00 20.38 17.42
N ARG A 109 21.26 20.84 17.50
CA ARG A 109 21.69 21.88 18.44
C ARG A 109 22.08 23.13 17.68
N THR A 110 21.52 24.26 18.10
CA THR A 110 21.84 25.60 17.62
C THR A 110 22.35 26.45 18.78
N GLN A 111 22.84 27.66 18.52
CA GLN A 111 23.23 28.59 19.59
C GLN A 111 22.02 29.03 20.42
N ARG A 112 20.80 28.90 19.87
CA ARG A 112 19.54 29.26 20.55
C ARG A 112 18.95 28.13 21.39
N GLY A 113 19.35 26.89 21.16
CA GLY A 113 18.86 25.75 21.96
C GLY A 113 19.06 24.40 21.29
N ALA A 114 18.42 23.37 21.85
CA ALA A 114 18.40 22.02 21.30
C ALA A 114 16.97 21.58 20.98
N GLY A 115 16.82 20.81 19.92
CA GLY A 115 15.57 20.22 19.48
C GLY A 115 15.76 18.76 19.06
N LEU A 116 14.83 17.90 19.49
CA LEU A 116 14.71 16.54 19.01
C LEU A 116 13.59 16.50 17.96
N TYR A 117 13.86 15.87 16.82
CA TYR A 117 12.90 15.76 15.74
C TYR A 117 12.69 14.30 15.37
N GLN A 118 11.43 13.85 15.38
CA GLN A 118 11.04 12.51 14.97
C GLN A 118 10.61 12.54 13.51
N LEU A 119 11.03 11.56 12.71
CA LEU A 119 10.59 11.47 11.33
C LEU A 119 9.14 10.98 11.28
N GLU A 120 8.29 11.73 10.57
CA GLU A 120 6.92 11.34 10.25
C GLU A 120 6.78 11.24 8.73
N VAL A 121 6.00 10.26 8.27
CA VAL A 121 5.65 10.13 6.86
C VAL A 121 4.23 10.66 6.66
N GLY A 122 4.08 11.60 5.74
CA GLY A 122 2.80 12.07 5.25
C GLY A 122 2.61 11.64 3.80
N PHE A 123 1.37 11.37 3.44
CA PHE A 123 0.97 11.02 2.09
C PHE A 123 -0.02 12.08 1.59
N SER A 124 -0.01 12.34 0.29
CA SER A 124 -1.14 13.01 -0.35
C SER A 124 -2.42 12.20 -0.14
N GLY A 125 -3.57 12.88 -0.12
CA GLY A 125 -4.85 12.20 -0.05
C GLY A 125 -5.05 11.19 -1.17
N SER A 126 -5.76 10.10 -0.88
CA SER A 126 -6.04 9.01 -1.84
C SER A 126 -6.99 9.44 -2.96
N SER A 127 -7.74 10.51 -2.73
CA SER A 127 -8.74 11.08 -3.63
C SER A 127 -8.39 12.53 -3.98
N LEU A 128 -8.84 13.00 -5.15
CA LEU A 128 -8.62 14.39 -5.57
C LEU A 128 -9.34 15.40 -4.67
N ILE A 129 -10.47 15.03 -4.07
CA ILE A 129 -11.15 15.87 -3.10
C ILE A 129 -10.45 15.79 -1.75
N THR A 130 -10.20 16.95 -1.14
CA THR A 130 -9.73 16.99 0.25
C THR A 130 -10.86 16.72 1.23
N SER A 131 -10.55 16.26 2.44
CA SER A 131 -11.55 16.06 3.51
C SER A 131 -12.35 17.32 3.82
N ARG A 132 -11.75 18.51 3.72
CA ARG A 132 -12.43 19.80 3.90
C ARG A 132 -13.43 20.09 2.78
N GLN A 133 -13.01 19.91 1.53
CA GLN A 133 -13.92 20.04 0.38
C GLN A 133 -15.05 19.01 0.46
N PHE A 134 -14.78 17.80 0.93
CA PHE A 134 -15.82 16.79 1.15
C PHE A 134 -16.82 17.22 2.22
N VAL A 135 -16.37 17.84 3.32
CA VAL A 135 -17.25 18.42 4.34
C VAL A 135 -18.13 19.53 3.74
N ASP A 136 -17.56 20.40 2.91
CA ASP A 136 -18.32 21.46 2.26
C ASP A 136 -19.35 20.89 1.26
N PHE A 137 -18.98 19.86 0.51
CA PHE A 137 -19.89 19.09 -0.35
C PHE A 137 -21.02 18.45 0.46
N ALA A 138 -20.73 17.84 1.61
CA ALA A 138 -21.72 17.22 2.49
C ALA A 138 -22.70 18.24 3.07
N ARG A 139 -22.22 19.44 3.44
CA ARG A 139 -23.06 20.55 3.93
C ARG A 139 -23.97 21.13 2.86
N ALA A 140 -23.56 21.06 1.60
CA ALA A 140 -24.35 21.54 0.47
C ALA A 140 -25.51 20.60 0.09
N GLN A 141 -25.56 19.38 0.66
CA GLN A 141 -26.60 18.42 0.33
C GLN A 141 -27.97 18.75 0.95
N PRO A 142 -29.07 18.40 0.27
CA PRO A 142 -30.39 18.40 0.88
C PRO A 142 -30.41 17.53 2.15
N GLY A 143 -30.89 18.07 3.27
CA GLY A 143 -30.94 17.34 4.54
C GLY A 143 -29.56 17.15 5.19
N ALA A 144 -28.66 18.13 5.05
CA ALA A 144 -27.29 18.10 5.58
C ALA A 144 -27.15 17.60 7.03
N GLU A 145 -28.12 17.88 7.92
CA GLU A 145 -28.12 17.37 9.30
C GLU A 145 -28.11 15.83 9.35
N ARG A 146 -28.95 15.17 8.54
CA ARG A 146 -29.00 13.70 8.44
C ARG A 146 -27.76 13.13 7.77
N VAL A 147 -27.21 13.85 6.78
CA VAL A 147 -25.95 13.48 6.14
C VAL A 147 -24.83 13.49 7.19
N MET A 148 -24.70 14.57 7.97
CA MET A 148 -23.68 14.66 9.02
C MET A 148 -23.86 13.61 10.12
N GLU A 149 -25.10 13.28 10.47
CA GLU A 149 -25.41 12.17 11.38
C GLU A 149 -24.90 10.84 10.83
N ALA A 150 -25.23 10.52 9.58
CA ALA A 150 -24.80 9.27 8.95
C ALA A 150 -23.27 9.19 8.79
N LEU A 151 -22.61 10.28 8.40
CA LEU A 151 -21.15 10.37 8.35
C LEU A 151 -20.52 10.15 9.74
N SER A 152 -21.14 10.68 10.80
CA SER A 152 -20.62 10.53 12.16
C SER A 152 -20.61 9.08 12.64
N HIS A 153 -21.56 8.26 12.18
CA HIS A 153 -21.60 6.83 12.51
C HIS A 153 -20.41 6.09 11.88
N ILE A 154 -20.16 6.28 10.58
CA ILE A 154 -19.03 5.65 9.88
C ILE A 154 -17.69 6.08 10.51
N ILE A 155 -17.51 7.36 10.82
CA ILE A 155 -16.31 7.87 11.47
C ILE A 155 -16.16 7.28 12.87
N THR A 156 -17.25 7.22 13.65
CA THR A 156 -17.24 6.67 15.00
C THR A 156 -16.90 5.19 15.00
N ASP A 157 -17.47 4.40 14.09
CA ASP A 157 -17.16 2.97 13.97
C ASP A 157 -15.68 2.75 13.63
N SER A 158 -15.16 3.49 12.65
CA SER A 158 -13.74 3.47 12.30
C SER A 158 -12.85 3.87 13.49
N ASN A 159 -13.21 4.93 14.21
CA ASN A 159 -12.44 5.41 15.36
C ASN A 159 -12.44 4.40 16.50
N LEU A 160 -13.60 3.83 16.87
CA LEU A 160 -13.71 2.87 17.95
C LEU A 160 -12.93 1.58 17.65
N MET A 161 -12.96 1.10 16.40
CA MET A 161 -12.12 -0.03 15.97
C MET A 161 -10.62 0.25 16.13
N ASN A 162 -10.22 1.52 16.04
CA ASN A 162 -8.84 1.97 16.19
C ASN A 162 -8.54 2.60 17.57
N GLN A 163 -9.39 2.35 18.59
CA GLN A 163 -9.25 2.86 19.96
C GLN A 163 -9.20 4.40 20.07
N ARG A 164 -9.88 5.10 19.16
CA ARG A 164 -10.01 6.56 19.13
C ARG A 164 -11.40 6.99 19.63
N PRO A 165 -11.54 8.25 20.10
CA PRO A 165 -12.83 8.76 20.56
C PRO A 165 -13.90 8.79 19.46
N ALA A 166 -15.14 8.55 19.85
CA ALA A 166 -16.30 8.76 19.00
C ALA A 166 -16.45 10.23 18.57
N VAL A 167 -17.03 10.46 17.40
CA VAL A 167 -17.21 11.80 16.82
C VAL A 167 -18.71 12.06 16.67
N SER A 168 -19.22 13.08 17.34
CA SER A 168 -20.64 13.44 17.22
C SER A 168 -20.95 14.15 15.89
N PRO A 169 -22.21 14.18 15.42
CA PRO A 169 -22.59 14.82 14.15
C PRO A 169 -22.11 16.28 14.03
N GLY A 170 -22.22 17.07 15.11
CA GLY A 170 -21.76 18.47 15.14
C GLY A 170 -20.24 18.64 15.06
N GLN A 171 -19.47 17.58 15.32
CA GLN A 171 -18.01 17.60 15.30
C GLN A 171 -17.41 17.11 13.98
N VAL A 172 -18.19 16.47 13.11
CA VAL A 172 -17.71 15.85 11.84
C VAL A 172 -16.86 16.83 11.03
N GLY A 173 -17.33 18.05 10.82
CA GLY A 173 -16.59 19.04 10.02
C GLY A 173 -15.27 19.47 10.65
N THR A 174 -15.23 19.67 11.97
CA THR A 174 -13.99 20.01 12.69
C THR A 174 -13.03 18.82 12.72
N TYR A 175 -13.56 17.61 12.91
CA TYR A 175 -12.77 16.38 12.94
C TYR A 175 -12.11 16.10 11.59
N LEU A 176 -12.90 16.03 10.51
CA LEU A 176 -12.37 15.81 9.15
C LEU A 176 -11.46 16.95 8.68
N GLY A 177 -11.61 18.16 9.22
CA GLY A 177 -10.70 19.29 8.98
C GLY A 177 -9.36 19.22 9.72
N SER A 178 -9.22 18.29 10.67
CA SER A 178 -7.97 18.01 11.41
C SER A 178 -7.08 17.01 10.66
N ARG A 179 -5.80 16.92 11.04
CA ARG A 179 -4.86 15.95 10.45
C ARG A 179 -5.32 14.50 10.67
N GLU A 180 -5.83 14.21 11.86
CA GLU A 180 -6.33 12.87 12.20
C GLU A 180 -7.54 12.50 11.34
N GLY A 181 -8.52 13.41 11.23
CA GLY A 181 -9.70 13.18 10.42
C GLY A 181 -9.42 13.16 8.91
N ALA A 182 -8.41 13.88 8.43
CA ALA A 182 -7.94 13.75 7.04
C ALA A 182 -7.38 12.35 6.76
N ALA A 183 -6.58 11.80 7.68
CA ALA A 183 -6.07 10.42 7.55
C ALA A 183 -7.20 9.38 7.62
N VAL A 184 -8.23 9.60 8.45
CA VAL A 184 -9.43 8.75 8.46
C VAL A 184 -10.20 8.87 7.15
N PHE A 185 -10.34 10.07 6.59
CA PHE A 185 -10.97 10.27 5.30
C PHE A 185 -10.25 9.49 4.18
N ASP A 186 -8.92 9.45 4.18
CA ASP A 186 -8.18 8.67 3.18
C ASP A 186 -8.45 7.17 3.26
N LEU A 187 -8.77 6.66 4.46
CA LEU A 187 -9.09 5.26 4.71
C LEU A 187 -10.54 4.91 4.35
N VAL A 188 -11.51 5.73 4.76
CA VAL A 188 -12.94 5.42 4.67
C VAL A 188 -13.73 6.37 3.75
N GLY A 189 -13.05 7.21 2.96
CA GLY A 189 -13.69 8.25 2.13
C GLY A 189 -14.73 7.71 1.15
N SER A 190 -14.48 6.53 0.57
CA SER A 190 -15.45 5.84 -0.30
C SER A 190 -16.71 5.42 0.47
N ASP A 191 -16.57 4.92 1.69
CA ASP A 191 -17.71 4.55 2.54
C ASP A 191 -18.49 5.78 3.00
N LEU A 192 -17.78 6.87 3.34
CA LEU A 192 -18.39 8.16 3.67
C LEU A 192 -19.21 8.71 2.50
N LEU A 193 -18.67 8.66 1.27
CA LEU A 193 -19.41 9.10 0.09
C LEU A 193 -20.62 8.19 -0.19
N ARG A 194 -20.48 6.87 -0.02
CA ARG A 194 -21.60 5.94 -0.18
C ARG A 194 -22.72 6.26 0.83
N GLU A 195 -22.37 6.44 2.09
CA GLU A 195 -23.37 6.70 3.14
C GLU A 195 -24.01 8.09 2.99
N LEU A 196 -23.26 9.10 2.55
CA LEU A 196 -23.81 10.41 2.19
C LEU A 196 -24.89 10.27 1.10
N GLN A 197 -24.59 9.57 0.01
CA GLN A 197 -25.54 9.37 -1.08
C GLN A 197 -26.79 8.63 -0.60
N ALA A 198 -26.61 7.56 0.19
CA ALA A 198 -27.72 6.79 0.76
C ALA A 198 -28.58 7.64 1.70
N ALA A 199 -27.98 8.47 2.56
CA ALA A 199 -28.71 9.35 3.48
C ALA A 199 -29.57 10.38 2.75
N VAL A 200 -29.07 10.97 1.66
CA VAL A 200 -29.83 11.92 0.81
C VAL A 200 -31.01 11.20 0.14
N LEU A 201 -30.78 10.02 -0.43
CA LEU A 201 -31.81 9.23 -1.11
C LEU A 201 -32.89 8.71 -0.17
N ARG A 202 -32.55 8.25 1.04
CA ARG A 202 -33.51 7.91 2.10
C ARG A 202 -34.39 9.11 2.51
N GLY A 203 -33.92 10.34 2.29
CA GLY A 203 -34.69 11.56 2.44
C GLY A 203 -35.67 11.86 1.29
N GLY A 204 -35.72 11.01 0.25
CA GLY A 204 -36.49 11.23 -0.97
C GLY A 204 -35.95 12.38 -1.82
N ARG A 205 -34.64 12.62 -1.76
CA ARG A 205 -33.95 13.70 -2.49
C ARG A 205 -32.83 13.13 -3.35
N GLU A 206 -32.41 13.90 -4.35
CA GLU A 206 -31.25 13.58 -5.18
C GLU A 206 -30.00 14.27 -4.64
N VAL A 207 -28.85 13.66 -4.89
CA VAL A 207 -27.53 14.22 -4.55
C VAL A 207 -27.24 15.40 -5.48
N VAL A 208 -26.88 16.54 -4.91
CA VAL A 208 -26.62 17.77 -5.66
C VAL A 208 -25.11 17.94 -5.83
N ILE A 209 -24.64 17.88 -7.07
CA ILE A 209 -23.24 18.12 -7.42
C ILE A 209 -23.12 19.48 -8.11
N ALA A 210 -22.65 20.49 -7.37
CA ALA A 210 -22.32 21.79 -7.95
C ALA A 210 -21.16 21.67 -8.96
N GLU A 211 -21.09 22.58 -9.94
CA GLU A 211 -20.07 22.57 -11.01
C GLU A 211 -18.64 22.42 -10.45
N ASP A 212 -18.31 23.17 -9.41
CA ASP A 212 -16.98 23.18 -8.79
C ASP A 212 -16.60 21.84 -8.15
N PHE A 213 -17.58 20.98 -7.84
CA PHE A 213 -17.35 19.66 -7.27
C PHE A 213 -17.32 18.53 -8.29
N ARG A 214 -17.83 18.74 -9.52
CA ARG A 214 -17.90 17.69 -10.54
C ARG A 214 -16.57 16.99 -10.83
N PRO A 215 -15.41 17.69 -10.90
CA PRO A 215 -14.13 17.04 -11.19
C PRO A 215 -13.68 16.00 -10.15
N PHE A 216 -14.27 16.00 -8.96
CA PHE A 216 -13.91 15.10 -7.87
C PHE A 216 -14.69 13.79 -7.86
N PHE A 217 -15.73 13.68 -8.67
CA PHE A 217 -16.63 12.54 -8.68
C PHE A 217 -16.71 11.91 -10.07
N GLN A 218 -16.83 10.60 -10.09
CA GLN A 218 -17.09 9.83 -11.29
C GLN A 218 -18.10 8.73 -11.01
N THR A 219 -18.87 8.36 -12.01
CA THR A 219 -19.59 7.08 -12.05
C THR A 219 -18.74 6.09 -12.82
N LEU A 220 -18.72 4.84 -12.39
CA LEU A 220 -18.09 3.77 -13.16
C LEU A 220 -19.19 2.99 -13.87
N ASP A 221 -18.91 2.64 -15.11
CA ASP A 221 -19.71 1.64 -15.80
C ASP A 221 -19.23 0.26 -15.34
N PRO A 222 -20.03 -0.50 -14.56
CA PRO A 222 -19.60 -1.81 -14.06
C PRO A 222 -19.34 -2.81 -15.20
N ASP A 223 -19.87 -2.53 -16.39
CA ASP A 223 -19.87 -3.40 -17.53
C ASP A 223 -18.81 -3.03 -18.59
N ASP A 224 -17.98 -2.03 -18.34
CA ASP A 224 -17.06 -1.49 -19.35
C ASP A 224 -16.09 -2.55 -19.89
N PHE A 225 -15.49 -3.32 -18.97
CA PHE A 225 -14.59 -4.41 -19.32
C PHE A 225 -15.29 -5.48 -20.17
N GLU A 226 -16.46 -5.93 -19.76
CA GLU A 226 -17.20 -6.98 -20.49
C GLU A 226 -17.60 -6.52 -21.89
N ARG A 227 -18.07 -5.27 -22.03
CA ARG A 227 -18.37 -4.69 -23.36
C ARG A 227 -17.13 -4.61 -24.23
N SER A 228 -15.96 -4.32 -23.67
CA SER A 228 -14.71 -4.25 -24.43
C SER A 228 -14.26 -5.61 -25.02
N LEU A 229 -14.74 -6.72 -24.45
CA LEU A 229 -14.48 -8.08 -24.94
C LEU A 229 -15.43 -8.51 -26.07
N LEU A 230 -16.52 -7.76 -26.30
CA LEU A 230 -17.46 -8.04 -27.37
C LEU A 230 -16.99 -7.46 -28.70
N ALA A 231 -17.24 -8.22 -29.78
CA ALA A 231 -17.07 -7.69 -31.13
C ALA A 231 -18.03 -6.50 -31.36
N PRO A 232 -17.64 -5.46 -32.13
CA PRO A 232 -18.45 -4.26 -32.32
C PRO A 232 -19.90 -4.53 -32.76
N GLU A 233 -20.10 -5.53 -33.62
CA GLU A 233 -21.41 -5.96 -34.10
C GLU A 233 -22.32 -6.56 -33.01
N ARG A 234 -21.75 -7.04 -31.90
CA ARG A 234 -22.48 -7.64 -30.78
C ARG A 234 -22.77 -6.65 -29.64
N LEU A 235 -22.24 -5.43 -29.69
CA LEU A 235 -22.48 -4.42 -28.65
C LEU A 235 -23.96 -4.07 -28.50
N ALA A 236 -24.73 -4.10 -29.59
CA ALA A 236 -26.18 -3.88 -29.54
C ALA A 236 -26.94 -5.00 -28.79
N GLU A 237 -26.35 -6.19 -28.69
CA GLU A 237 -26.90 -7.35 -27.99
C GLU A 237 -26.55 -7.33 -26.48
N PHE A 238 -25.63 -6.48 -26.04
CA PHE A 238 -25.13 -6.48 -24.66
C PHE A 238 -26.24 -6.24 -23.63
N VAL A 239 -26.27 -7.05 -22.57
CA VAL A 239 -27.23 -6.92 -21.46
C VAL A 239 -26.46 -6.45 -20.21
N PRO A 240 -26.77 -5.24 -19.69
CA PRO A 240 -26.13 -4.70 -18.50
C PRO A 240 -26.23 -5.64 -17.30
N SER A 241 -25.18 -5.71 -16.48
CA SER A 241 -25.13 -6.64 -15.34
C SER A 241 -26.29 -6.43 -14.36
N ASP A 242 -26.77 -5.21 -14.18
CA ASP A 242 -27.90 -4.90 -13.29
C ASP A 242 -29.28 -5.23 -13.88
N GLU A 243 -29.33 -5.57 -15.17
CA GLU A 243 -30.52 -6.01 -15.89
C GLU A 243 -30.53 -7.53 -16.14
N ARG A 244 -29.42 -8.21 -15.88
CA ARG A 244 -29.30 -9.66 -16.09
C ARG A 244 -30.22 -10.44 -15.18
N VAL A 245 -30.64 -11.60 -15.66
CA VAL A 245 -31.25 -12.65 -14.85
C VAL A 245 -30.39 -13.90 -14.79
N TYR A 246 -30.48 -14.61 -13.67
CA TYR A 246 -29.79 -15.87 -13.42
C TYR A 246 -30.77 -16.96 -13.04
N LEU A 247 -30.38 -18.20 -13.32
CA LEU A 247 -31.04 -19.39 -12.81
C LEU A 247 -30.43 -19.80 -11.48
N SER A 248 -31.24 -19.85 -10.44
CA SER A 248 -30.90 -20.41 -9.14
C SER A 248 -31.48 -21.82 -8.99
N GLY A 249 -30.67 -22.77 -8.53
CA GLY A 249 -31.13 -24.14 -8.25
C GLY A 249 -30.07 -25.20 -8.56
N GLU A 250 -30.27 -26.41 -8.00
CA GLU A 250 -29.36 -27.55 -8.20
C GLU A 250 -29.49 -28.18 -9.60
N ASP A 251 -30.62 -27.95 -10.29
CA ASP A 251 -30.95 -28.53 -11.60
C ASP A 251 -30.69 -27.59 -12.80
N PHE A 252 -29.64 -26.75 -12.73
CA PHE A 252 -29.34 -25.72 -13.74
C PHE A 252 -29.47 -26.22 -15.20
N GLY A 253 -28.92 -27.39 -15.52
CA GLY A 253 -28.91 -27.91 -16.89
C GLY A 253 -30.31 -28.12 -17.48
N ARG A 254 -31.22 -28.73 -16.70
CA ARG A 254 -32.60 -28.99 -17.13
C ARG A 254 -33.43 -27.72 -17.20
N ASP A 255 -33.22 -26.82 -16.24
CA ASP A 255 -33.93 -25.53 -16.19
C ASP A 255 -33.48 -24.63 -17.35
N PHE A 256 -32.18 -24.61 -17.67
CA PHE A 256 -31.65 -23.87 -18.82
C PHE A 256 -32.18 -24.42 -20.14
N VAL A 257 -32.23 -25.74 -20.31
CA VAL A 257 -32.83 -26.37 -21.50
C VAL A 257 -34.29 -25.94 -21.66
N THR A 258 -35.06 -25.96 -20.57
CA THR A 258 -36.46 -25.55 -20.55
C THR A 258 -36.63 -24.07 -20.90
N LEU A 259 -35.74 -23.19 -20.43
CA LEU A 259 -35.72 -21.78 -20.80
C LEU A 259 -35.40 -21.55 -22.27
N VAL A 260 -34.39 -22.22 -22.82
CA VAL A 260 -34.02 -22.08 -24.24
C VAL A 260 -35.16 -22.55 -25.14
N GLU A 261 -35.78 -23.69 -24.81
CA GLU A 261 -36.88 -24.28 -25.58
C GLU A 261 -38.16 -23.43 -25.57
N ALA A 262 -38.33 -22.56 -24.57
CA ALA A 262 -39.45 -21.62 -24.52
C ALA A 262 -39.29 -20.41 -25.48
N GLN A 263 -38.09 -20.19 -26.03
CA GLN A 263 -37.84 -19.05 -26.93
C GLN A 263 -38.17 -19.40 -28.39
N PRO A 264 -38.74 -18.47 -29.18
CA PRO A 264 -39.09 -18.72 -30.58
C PRO A 264 -37.87 -18.91 -31.50
N PHE A 265 -36.67 -18.59 -31.03
CA PHE A 265 -35.39 -18.70 -31.73
C PHE A 265 -34.42 -19.68 -31.04
N ALA A 266 -34.95 -20.71 -30.37
CA ALA A 266 -34.18 -21.74 -29.66
C ALA A 266 -33.02 -22.35 -30.47
N ALA A 267 -33.18 -22.52 -31.79
CA ALA A 267 -32.13 -23.06 -32.65
C ALA A 267 -30.89 -22.14 -32.72
N ASP A 268 -31.09 -20.82 -32.80
CA ASP A 268 -29.99 -19.84 -32.83
C ASP A 268 -29.31 -19.74 -31.46
N LEU A 269 -30.12 -19.79 -30.38
CA LEU A 269 -29.63 -19.85 -29.00
C LEU A 269 -28.69 -21.04 -28.78
N TRP A 270 -29.08 -22.24 -29.17
CA TRP A 270 -28.25 -23.43 -28.99
C TRP A 270 -26.95 -23.35 -29.79
N ARG A 271 -26.99 -22.80 -31.01
CA ARG A 271 -25.80 -22.56 -31.82
C ARG A 271 -24.84 -21.61 -31.13
N ARG A 272 -25.33 -20.44 -30.70
CA ARG A 272 -24.54 -19.41 -30.00
C ARG A 272 -23.99 -19.90 -28.65
N ALA A 273 -24.78 -20.66 -27.89
CA ALA A 273 -24.36 -21.25 -26.63
C ALA A 273 -23.21 -22.26 -26.82
N ALA A 274 -23.30 -23.13 -27.83
CA ALA A 274 -22.24 -24.06 -28.19
C ALA A 274 -20.97 -23.32 -28.65
N GLU A 275 -21.09 -22.30 -29.51
CA GLU A 275 -19.98 -21.45 -29.94
C GLU A 275 -19.28 -20.78 -28.75
N THR A 276 -20.04 -20.30 -27.77
CA THR A 276 -19.49 -19.66 -26.56
C THR A 276 -18.75 -20.66 -25.67
N LEU A 277 -19.33 -21.84 -25.40
CA LEU A 277 -18.67 -22.85 -24.57
C LEU A 277 -17.41 -23.43 -25.19
N ASN A 278 -17.37 -23.59 -26.51
CA ASN A 278 -16.21 -24.12 -27.21
C ASN A 278 -14.97 -23.22 -27.10
N ARG A 279 -15.13 -21.94 -26.72
CA ARG A 279 -13.99 -21.04 -26.43
C ARG A 279 -13.24 -21.41 -25.15
N PHE A 280 -13.89 -22.13 -24.25
CA PHE A 280 -13.35 -22.51 -22.94
C PHE A 280 -12.94 -23.99 -22.88
N GLN A 281 -13.20 -24.76 -23.93
CA GLN A 281 -12.75 -26.15 -24.01
C GLN A 281 -11.25 -26.24 -24.30
N GLY A 282 -10.59 -27.23 -23.69
CA GLY A 282 -9.21 -27.58 -24.04
C GLY A 282 -9.13 -28.27 -25.41
N GLU A 283 -7.96 -28.18 -26.07
CA GLU A 283 -7.73 -28.68 -27.44
C GLU A 283 -8.06 -30.17 -27.64
N GLU A 284 -8.07 -30.96 -26.57
CA GLU A 284 -8.32 -32.41 -26.61
C GLU A 284 -9.81 -32.79 -26.48
N SER A 285 -10.69 -31.84 -26.16
CA SER A 285 -12.13 -32.10 -26.01
C SER A 285 -12.88 -31.93 -27.33
N PRO A 286 -13.84 -32.83 -27.66
CA PRO A 286 -14.67 -32.64 -28.84
C PRO A 286 -15.56 -31.40 -28.67
N PRO A 287 -15.66 -30.53 -29.70
CA PRO A 287 -16.48 -29.33 -29.62
C PRO A 287 -17.95 -29.70 -29.47
N TYR A 288 -18.66 -28.93 -28.64
CA TYR A 288 -20.11 -29.00 -28.55
C TYR A 288 -20.75 -28.55 -29.87
N THR A 289 -21.81 -29.25 -30.28
CA THR A 289 -22.80 -28.78 -31.26
C THR A 289 -24.05 -28.32 -30.51
N ALA A 290 -24.96 -27.64 -31.21
CA ALA A 290 -26.26 -27.26 -30.64
C ALA A 290 -27.00 -28.48 -30.04
N GLU A 291 -26.99 -29.60 -30.74
CA GLU A 291 -27.63 -30.85 -30.32
C GLU A 291 -26.88 -31.53 -29.17
N SER A 292 -25.56 -31.60 -29.23
CA SER A 292 -24.77 -32.28 -28.19
C SER A 292 -24.76 -31.51 -26.88
N LEU A 293 -24.74 -30.17 -26.92
CA LEU A 293 -24.86 -29.33 -25.73
C LEU A 293 -26.24 -29.46 -25.09
N ARG A 294 -27.30 -29.41 -25.88
CA ARG A 294 -28.68 -29.57 -25.40
C ARG A 294 -28.87 -30.92 -24.70
N GLU A 295 -28.37 -31.99 -25.29
CA GLU A 295 -28.48 -33.32 -24.70
C GLU A 295 -27.62 -33.48 -23.46
N PHE A 296 -26.41 -32.93 -23.46
CA PHE A 296 -25.54 -32.90 -22.29
C PHE A 296 -26.21 -32.18 -21.11
N LEU A 297 -26.71 -30.95 -21.29
CA LEU A 297 -27.35 -30.19 -20.21
C LEU A 297 -28.65 -30.84 -19.71
N ARG A 298 -29.38 -31.57 -20.57
CA ARG A 298 -30.60 -32.28 -20.18
C ARG A 298 -30.32 -33.48 -19.27
N THR A 299 -29.21 -34.18 -19.52
CA THR A 299 -28.92 -35.50 -18.93
C THR A 299 -27.82 -35.48 -17.88
N ALA A 300 -26.95 -34.46 -17.88
CA ALA A 300 -25.85 -34.33 -16.94
C ALA A 300 -26.35 -34.14 -15.50
N GLU A 301 -25.68 -34.82 -14.56
CA GLU A 301 -25.89 -34.69 -13.12
C GLU A 301 -24.84 -33.77 -12.49
N GLY A 302 -25.11 -33.27 -11.28
CA GLY A 302 -24.38 -32.18 -10.60
C GLY A 302 -22.87 -32.11 -10.83
N PRO A 303 -22.08 -33.18 -10.59
CA PRO A 303 -20.63 -33.15 -10.78
C PRO A 303 -20.17 -32.84 -12.22
N ALA A 304 -20.92 -33.27 -13.23
CA ALA A 304 -20.60 -33.03 -14.63
C ALA A 304 -20.89 -31.57 -15.06
N LEU A 305 -21.74 -30.85 -14.31
CA LEU A 305 -22.07 -29.44 -14.57
C LEU A 305 -21.11 -28.46 -13.89
N GLN A 306 -20.28 -28.91 -12.94
CA GLN A 306 -19.38 -28.03 -12.15
C GLN A 306 -18.32 -27.29 -12.99
N GLY A 307 -18.03 -27.75 -14.21
CA GLY A 307 -17.09 -27.11 -15.14
C GLY A 307 -17.74 -26.24 -16.22
N ILE A 308 -19.08 -26.13 -16.23
CA ILE A 308 -19.79 -25.34 -17.25
C ILE A 308 -19.93 -23.89 -16.77
N PRO A 309 -19.49 -22.88 -17.54
CA PRO A 309 -19.69 -21.48 -17.20
C PRO A 309 -21.16 -21.08 -17.39
N THR A 310 -21.99 -21.41 -16.39
CA THR A 310 -23.44 -21.19 -16.37
C THR A 310 -23.81 -19.72 -16.55
N GLY A 311 -22.99 -18.80 -16.04
CA GLY A 311 -23.13 -17.36 -16.25
C GLY A 311 -23.08 -16.97 -17.72
N ASN A 312 -22.10 -17.48 -18.48
CA ASN A 312 -21.95 -17.21 -19.91
C ASN A 312 -23.12 -17.77 -20.73
N LEU A 313 -23.67 -18.91 -20.31
CA LEU A 313 -24.87 -19.48 -20.95
C LEU A 313 -26.10 -18.61 -20.74
N MET A 314 -26.31 -18.12 -19.51
CA MET A 314 -27.39 -17.19 -19.21
C MET A 314 -27.22 -15.85 -19.91
N GLU A 315 -25.99 -15.35 -20.02
CA GLU A 315 -25.66 -14.14 -20.76
C GLU A 315 -25.97 -14.29 -22.26
N GLU A 316 -25.49 -15.36 -22.90
CA GLU A 316 -25.74 -15.59 -24.33
C GLU A 316 -27.24 -15.76 -24.62
N LEU A 317 -27.99 -16.37 -23.70
CA LEU A 317 -29.44 -16.47 -23.81
C LEU A 317 -30.11 -15.10 -23.85
N GLN A 318 -29.73 -14.20 -22.96
CA GLN A 318 -30.29 -12.85 -22.89
C GLN A 318 -29.82 -11.97 -24.05
N MET A 319 -28.55 -12.07 -24.44
CA MET A 319 -28.01 -11.37 -25.61
C MET A 319 -28.72 -11.78 -26.91
N CYS A 320 -28.98 -13.07 -27.09
CA CYS A 320 -29.73 -13.55 -28.25
C CYS A 320 -31.19 -13.06 -28.23
N CYS A 321 -31.86 -13.03 -27.07
CA CYS A 321 -33.19 -12.41 -26.96
C CYS A 321 -33.16 -10.93 -27.42
N LYS A 322 -32.16 -10.17 -26.97
CA LYS A 322 -31.97 -8.77 -27.38
C LYS A 322 -31.66 -8.63 -28.87
N ALA A 323 -30.85 -9.52 -29.45
CA ALA A 323 -30.56 -9.54 -30.88
C ALA A 323 -31.82 -9.73 -31.75
N HIS A 324 -32.78 -10.52 -31.26
CA HIS A 324 -34.08 -10.74 -31.91
C HIS A 324 -35.15 -9.70 -31.52
N GLY A 325 -34.80 -8.70 -30.69
CA GLY A 325 -35.75 -7.70 -30.19
C GLY A 325 -36.87 -8.30 -29.34
N ALA A 326 -36.60 -9.42 -28.67
CA ALA A 326 -37.55 -10.18 -27.87
C ALA A 326 -37.24 -10.08 -26.36
N GLU A 327 -38.29 -10.10 -25.54
CA GLU A 327 -38.15 -10.30 -24.09
C GLU A 327 -37.96 -11.79 -23.78
N LEU A 328 -37.21 -12.10 -22.71
CA LEU A 328 -37.00 -13.46 -22.26
C LEU A 328 -38.33 -14.09 -21.79
N VAL A 329 -38.76 -15.16 -22.45
CA VAL A 329 -39.94 -15.92 -22.03
C VAL A 329 -39.56 -16.86 -20.89
N VAL A 330 -40.07 -16.61 -19.67
CA VAL A 330 -39.85 -17.47 -18.50
C VAL A 330 -41.06 -18.39 -18.27
N PRO A 331 -40.92 -19.72 -18.45
CA PRO A 331 -41.99 -20.68 -18.14
C PRO A 331 -42.46 -20.58 -16.69
N GLU A 332 -43.75 -20.81 -16.44
CA GLU A 332 -44.36 -20.63 -15.11
C GLU A 332 -43.64 -21.43 -14.02
N GLY A 333 -43.25 -22.67 -14.29
CA GLY A 333 -42.52 -23.52 -13.35
C GLY A 333 -41.09 -23.07 -13.00
N LEU A 334 -40.54 -22.08 -13.73
CA LEU A 334 -39.20 -21.54 -13.50
C LEU A 334 -39.19 -20.12 -12.94
N ARG A 335 -40.36 -19.47 -12.78
CA ARG A 335 -40.42 -18.07 -12.31
C ARG A 335 -39.75 -17.85 -10.96
N GLU A 336 -39.90 -18.79 -10.03
CA GLU A 336 -39.25 -18.71 -8.70
C GLU A 336 -37.76 -19.02 -8.74
N ARG A 337 -37.26 -19.61 -9.83
CA ARG A 337 -35.86 -19.98 -10.02
C ARG A 337 -35.08 -18.96 -10.85
N VAL A 338 -35.77 -18.03 -11.52
CA VAL A 338 -35.14 -16.94 -12.27
C VAL A 338 -35.11 -15.70 -11.39
N SER A 339 -33.91 -15.26 -11.01
CA SER A 339 -33.71 -14.06 -10.19
C SER A 339 -32.98 -12.97 -10.97
N ALA A 340 -33.33 -11.71 -10.70
CA ALA A 340 -32.57 -10.58 -11.22
C ALA A 340 -31.22 -10.46 -10.51
N ALA A 341 -30.20 -10.08 -11.25
CA ALA A 341 -28.85 -9.80 -10.77
C ALA A 341 -28.77 -8.46 -10.01
N GLY A 342 -29.44 -7.45 -10.56
CA GLY A 342 -29.54 -6.13 -9.98
C GLY A 342 -30.67 -6.01 -8.95
N PRO A 343 -30.67 -4.93 -8.16
CA PRO A 343 -31.67 -4.74 -7.13
C PRO A 343 -33.06 -4.54 -7.73
N THR A 344 -33.99 -5.40 -7.31
CA THR A 344 -35.39 -5.41 -7.72
C THR A 344 -36.10 -4.11 -7.30
N LYS A 345 -37.23 -3.80 -7.95
CA LYS A 345 -38.09 -2.67 -7.54
C LYS A 345 -38.54 -2.79 -6.08
N GLU A 346 -38.76 -4.00 -5.61
CA GLU A 346 -39.15 -4.30 -4.24
C GLU A 346 -38.01 -4.06 -3.25
N GLU A 347 -36.78 -4.45 -3.60
CA GLU A 347 -35.59 -4.14 -2.80
C GLU A 347 -35.31 -2.64 -2.74
N ARG A 348 -35.43 -1.93 -3.86
CA ARG A 348 -35.33 -0.45 -3.89
C ARG A 348 -36.44 0.22 -3.08
N ALA A 349 -37.63 -0.37 -3.02
CA ALA A 349 -38.71 0.12 -2.16
C ALA A 349 -38.46 -0.17 -0.67
N LYS A 350 -37.79 -1.28 -0.34
CA LYS A 350 -37.42 -1.66 1.04
C LYS A 350 -36.25 -0.85 1.58
N ASP A 351 -35.27 -0.53 0.73
CA ASP A 351 -34.18 0.38 1.05
C ASP A 351 -34.10 1.53 0.04
N PRO A 352 -34.78 2.66 0.32
CA PRO A 352 -34.69 3.86 -0.52
C PRO A 352 -33.29 4.45 -0.63
N GLY A 353 -32.34 4.01 0.21
CA GLY A 353 -30.93 4.42 0.15
C GLY A 353 -30.06 3.56 -0.77
N LEU A 354 -30.63 2.52 -1.40
CA LEU A 354 -29.90 1.61 -2.27
C LEU A 354 -29.53 2.28 -3.59
N ILE A 355 -28.23 2.31 -3.91
CA ILE A 355 -27.68 2.99 -5.09
C ILE A 355 -27.19 1.94 -6.10
N PRO A 356 -27.78 1.88 -7.30
CA PRO A 356 -27.27 1.04 -8.38
C PRO A 356 -25.79 1.33 -8.69
N GLU A 357 -25.00 0.30 -8.98
CA GLU A 357 -23.54 0.46 -9.19
C GLU A 357 -23.20 1.49 -10.27
N ARG A 358 -23.96 1.51 -11.38
CA ARG A 358 -23.80 2.46 -12.49
C ARG A 358 -24.14 3.91 -12.14
N GLU A 359 -24.99 4.12 -11.14
CA GLU A 359 -25.44 5.44 -10.67
C GLU A 359 -24.58 5.94 -9.49
N ARG A 360 -23.79 5.06 -8.88
CA ARG A 360 -23.01 5.37 -7.68
C ARG A 360 -21.87 6.32 -8.01
N LEU A 361 -21.89 7.47 -7.34
CA LEU A 361 -20.75 8.38 -7.33
C LEU A 361 -19.60 7.76 -6.55
N ARG A 362 -18.42 7.89 -7.12
CA ARG A 362 -17.14 7.45 -6.56
C ARG A 362 -16.19 8.62 -6.55
N LEU A 363 -15.29 8.62 -5.57
CA LEU A 363 -14.22 9.59 -5.50
C LEU A 363 -13.25 9.34 -6.65
N VAL A 364 -12.87 10.40 -7.36
CA VAL A 364 -11.81 10.33 -8.37
C VAL A 364 -10.47 10.14 -7.64
N PRO A 365 -9.72 9.06 -7.95
CA PRO A 365 -8.44 8.79 -7.29
C PRO A 365 -7.41 9.87 -7.61
N ASN A 366 -6.55 10.16 -6.64
CA ASN A 366 -5.43 11.06 -6.85
C ASN A 366 -4.25 10.33 -7.51
N HIS A 367 -4.14 10.44 -8.84
CA HIS A 367 -3.02 9.87 -9.59
C HIS A 367 -1.71 10.66 -9.48
N SER A 368 -1.76 11.85 -8.91
CA SER A 368 -0.61 12.74 -8.75
C SER A 368 -0.20 12.83 -7.29
N GLY A 369 -0.21 11.68 -6.61
CA GLY A 369 0.13 11.59 -5.20
C GLY A 369 1.57 11.99 -4.91
N TYR A 370 1.83 12.38 -3.66
CA TYR A 370 3.15 12.71 -3.15
C TYR A 370 3.37 12.03 -1.80
N GLN A 371 4.64 11.91 -1.40
CA GLN A 371 5.01 11.44 -0.07
C GLN A 371 6.01 12.39 0.55
N VAL A 372 5.72 12.86 1.77
CA VAL A 372 6.55 13.83 2.50
C VAL A 372 7.12 13.17 3.75
N TYR A 373 8.43 13.32 3.91
CA TYR A 373 9.19 12.91 5.08
C TYR A 373 9.51 14.13 5.93
N VAL A 374 8.78 14.29 7.04
CA VAL A 374 8.82 15.50 7.85
C VAL A 374 9.41 15.20 9.22
N PHE A 375 10.55 15.83 9.53
CA PHE A 375 11.14 15.85 10.86
C PHE A 375 10.29 16.73 11.79
N ASN A 376 9.41 16.11 12.58
CA ASN A 376 8.50 16.78 13.50
C ASN A 376 9.18 17.07 14.84
N ALA A 377 9.22 18.34 15.25
CA ALA A 377 9.81 18.74 16.52
C ALA A 377 9.03 18.17 17.72
N LEU A 378 9.72 17.41 18.57
CA LEU A 378 9.12 16.88 19.80
C LEU A 378 8.87 18.00 20.81
N LYS A 379 7.63 18.07 21.32
CA LYS A 379 7.18 19.06 22.31
C LYS A 379 7.72 18.80 23.71
N VAL A 380 7.98 17.53 24.05
CA VAL A 380 8.51 17.11 25.35
C VAL A 380 9.91 16.56 25.17
N ALA A 381 10.87 17.11 25.91
CA ALA A 381 12.22 16.55 25.98
C ALA A 381 12.13 15.18 26.66
N ARG A 382 12.16 14.13 25.84
CA ARG A 382 12.28 12.75 26.30
C ARG A 382 13.74 12.51 26.69
N SER A 383 14.00 12.05 27.91
CA SER A 383 15.36 11.62 28.29
C SER A 383 15.74 10.44 27.39
N PRO A 384 16.90 10.46 26.70
CA PRO A 384 17.31 9.34 25.86
C PRO A 384 17.50 8.10 26.72
N LEU A 385 16.75 7.02 26.44
CA LEU A 385 16.92 5.72 27.14
C LEU A 385 18.27 5.08 26.80
N LEU A 386 18.83 5.42 25.64
CA LEU A 386 20.12 4.96 25.17
C LEU A 386 20.96 6.18 24.76
N SER A 387 21.72 6.73 25.70
CA SER A 387 23.03 7.24 25.27
C SER A 387 23.78 6.01 24.73
N PRO A 388 24.43 6.06 23.54
CA PRO A 388 25.34 4.99 23.16
C PRO A 388 26.23 4.74 24.37
N ARG A 389 26.18 3.53 24.92
CA ARG A 389 27.08 3.17 26.02
C ARG A 389 28.46 3.51 25.49
N GLY A 390 29.11 4.53 26.07
CA GLY A 390 30.36 5.09 25.52
C GLY A 390 31.54 4.11 25.50
N THR A 391 31.27 2.82 25.71
CA THR A 391 32.20 1.72 25.93
C THR A 391 31.87 0.48 25.09
N THR A 392 30.79 0.45 24.29
CA THR A 392 30.41 -0.74 23.51
C THR A 392 30.89 -0.62 22.06
N ASP A 393 31.65 -1.61 21.60
CA ASP A 393 32.02 -1.77 20.19
C ASP A 393 30.79 -2.24 19.39
N THR A 394 30.00 -1.27 18.91
CA THR A 394 28.73 -1.53 18.19
C THR A 394 28.94 -2.32 16.91
N ARG A 395 30.12 -2.22 16.28
CA ARG A 395 30.49 -3.03 15.11
C ARG A 395 30.66 -4.50 15.51
N ALA A 396 31.39 -4.77 16.58
CA ALA A 396 31.59 -6.13 17.07
C ALA A 396 30.27 -6.79 17.47
N GLU A 397 29.36 -6.06 18.12
CA GLU A 397 28.03 -6.57 18.47
C GLU A 397 27.18 -6.89 17.24
N LEU A 398 27.19 -6.03 16.21
CA LEU A 398 26.48 -6.33 14.96
C LEU A 398 27.08 -7.56 14.26
N LEU A 399 28.40 -7.66 14.17
CA LEU A 399 29.06 -8.84 13.58
C LEU A 399 28.68 -10.12 14.32
N GLN A 400 28.61 -10.07 15.65
CA GLN A 400 28.19 -11.22 16.44
C GLN A 400 26.71 -11.57 16.22
N GLY A 401 25.82 -10.56 16.21
CA GLY A 401 24.40 -10.75 15.90
C GLY A 401 24.17 -11.35 14.52
N LEU A 402 24.93 -10.90 13.50
CA LEU A 402 24.87 -11.44 12.14
C LEU A 402 25.30 -12.91 12.07
N ARG A 403 26.37 -13.30 12.80
CA ARG A 403 26.83 -14.70 12.85
C ARG A 403 25.78 -15.61 13.51
N GLU A 404 25.18 -15.15 14.59
CA GLU A 404 24.14 -15.91 15.31
C GLU A 404 22.88 -16.08 14.45
N ALA A 405 22.47 -15.02 13.74
CA ALA A 405 21.35 -15.07 12.80
C ALA A 405 21.65 -15.93 11.57
N GLU A 406 22.85 -15.85 11.02
CA GLU A 406 23.31 -16.72 9.92
C GLU A 406 23.28 -18.20 10.32
N ASP A 407 23.84 -18.56 11.48
CA ASP A 407 23.85 -19.95 11.97
C ASP A 407 22.43 -20.48 12.22
N PHE A 408 21.56 -19.68 12.86
CA PHE A 408 20.16 -20.04 13.03
C PHE A 408 19.48 -20.29 11.69
N ALA A 409 19.54 -19.30 10.79
CA ALA A 409 18.87 -19.35 9.50
C ALA A 409 19.34 -20.54 8.67
N GLN A 410 20.66 -20.82 8.67
CA GLN A 410 21.23 -21.96 7.97
C GLN A 410 20.72 -23.30 8.53
N ARG A 411 20.66 -23.46 9.85
CA ARG A 411 20.17 -24.71 10.48
C ARG A 411 18.68 -24.94 10.27
N LYS A 412 17.90 -23.86 10.10
CA LYS A 412 16.46 -23.93 9.84
C LYS A 412 16.09 -23.90 8.36
N GLY A 413 17.07 -23.83 7.46
CA GLY A 413 16.81 -23.74 6.02
C GLY A 413 16.14 -22.44 5.59
N SER A 414 16.26 -21.38 6.40
CA SER A 414 15.72 -20.05 6.09
C SER A 414 16.50 -19.40 4.95
N LEU A 415 15.76 -18.69 4.08
CA LEU A 415 16.32 -17.96 2.95
C LEU A 415 17.14 -16.72 3.37
N PHE A 416 17.06 -16.29 4.63
CA PHE A 416 17.76 -15.11 5.12
C PHE A 416 19.22 -15.36 5.49
N ALA A 417 19.67 -16.61 5.56
CA ALA A 417 21.07 -16.95 5.86
C ALA A 417 22.04 -16.23 4.92
N GLU A 418 21.70 -16.16 3.62
CA GLU A 418 22.51 -15.48 2.61
C GLU A 418 22.56 -13.95 2.82
N ALA A 419 21.47 -13.33 3.29
CA ALA A 419 21.43 -11.90 3.58
C ALA A 419 22.33 -11.54 4.78
N PHE A 420 22.28 -12.32 5.86
CA PHE A 420 23.14 -12.11 7.03
C PHE A 420 24.61 -12.32 6.69
N ARG A 421 24.92 -13.38 5.92
CA ARG A 421 26.27 -13.64 5.41
C ARG A 421 26.78 -12.49 4.55
N LEU A 422 25.97 -11.98 3.62
CA LEU A 422 26.34 -10.84 2.76
C LEU A 422 26.64 -9.59 3.60
N ALA A 423 25.76 -9.21 4.53
CA ALA A 423 25.99 -8.06 5.41
C ALA A 423 27.29 -8.21 6.22
N ARG A 424 27.55 -9.41 6.74
CA ARG A 424 28.78 -9.74 7.47
C ARG A 424 30.02 -9.60 6.59
N VAL A 425 30.02 -10.19 5.38
CA VAL A 425 31.15 -10.12 4.44
C VAL A 425 31.46 -8.68 4.05
N VAL A 426 30.44 -7.85 3.82
CA VAL A 426 30.62 -6.42 3.53
C VAL A 426 31.27 -5.69 4.70
N LEU A 427 30.81 -5.97 5.93
CA LEU A 427 31.26 -5.32 7.15
C LEU A 427 32.66 -5.77 7.60
N GLU A 428 33.00 -7.04 7.41
CA GLU A 428 34.32 -7.63 7.70
C GLU A 428 35.35 -7.33 6.60
N GLY A 429 34.88 -7.17 5.36
CA GLY A 429 35.71 -7.18 4.17
C GLY A 429 36.81 -6.11 4.16
N THR A 430 38.05 -6.55 3.96
CA THR A 430 39.21 -5.69 3.64
C THR A 430 39.69 -5.89 2.20
N GLY A 431 39.12 -6.85 1.47
CA GLY A 431 39.56 -7.30 0.14
C GLY A 431 39.05 -6.48 -1.05
N PHE A 432 38.22 -5.46 -0.83
CA PHE A 432 37.74 -4.55 -1.88
C PHE A 432 37.51 -3.16 -1.29
N GLN A 433 37.23 -2.15 -2.11
CA GLN A 433 36.82 -0.81 -1.67
C GLN A 433 35.44 -0.47 -2.24
N LEU A 434 34.62 0.21 -1.44
CA LEU A 434 33.26 0.62 -1.82
C LEU A 434 33.22 2.01 -2.48
N ARG A 435 34.27 2.82 -2.30
CA ARG A 435 34.43 4.08 -3.03
C ARG A 435 34.57 3.85 -4.53
N GLU A 436 33.95 4.73 -5.32
CA GLU A 436 34.06 4.83 -6.79
C GLU A 436 33.83 3.46 -7.46
N ALA A 437 32.57 3.07 -7.65
CA ALA A 437 32.15 1.76 -8.13
C ALA A 437 32.47 1.53 -9.62
N THR A 438 33.75 1.47 -9.99
CA THR A 438 34.16 1.15 -11.37
C THR A 438 33.85 -0.31 -11.71
N PRO A 439 33.67 -0.66 -12.99
CA PRO A 439 33.42 -2.04 -13.41
C PRO A 439 34.47 -3.04 -12.88
N GLU A 440 35.74 -2.64 -12.83
CA GLU A 440 36.84 -3.47 -12.34
C GLU A 440 36.74 -3.72 -10.84
N ARG A 441 36.36 -2.68 -10.06
CA ARG A 441 36.14 -2.83 -8.61
C ARG A 441 34.92 -3.70 -8.35
N MET A 442 33.84 -3.52 -9.11
CA MET A 442 32.63 -4.35 -9.00
C MET A 442 32.93 -5.82 -9.32
N ALA A 443 33.76 -6.10 -10.33
CA ALA A 443 34.24 -7.46 -10.60
C ALA A 443 35.03 -8.04 -9.43
N ALA A 444 35.93 -7.26 -8.80
CA ALA A 444 36.67 -7.69 -7.62
C ALA A 444 35.74 -7.98 -6.42
N VAL A 445 34.70 -7.15 -6.20
CA VAL A 445 33.69 -7.44 -5.17
C VAL A 445 32.99 -8.75 -5.47
N ARG A 446 32.56 -8.99 -6.70
CA ARG A 446 31.88 -10.22 -7.10
C ARG A 446 32.71 -11.46 -6.82
N GLU A 447 34.01 -11.42 -7.09
CA GLU A 447 34.92 -12.53 -6.80
C GLU A 447 35.08 -12.75 -5.28
N VAL A 448 35.12 -11.68 -4.47
CA VAL A 448 35.13 -11.79 -3.00
C VAL A 448 33.83 -12.41 -2.49
N LEU A 449 32.67 -12.01 -3.01
CA LEU A 449 31.38 -12.59 -2.62
C LEU A 449 31.28 -14.07 -3.01
N ARG A 450 31.73 -14.45 -4.21
CA ARG A 450 31.80 -15.86 -4.64
C ARG A 450 32.70 -16.69 -3.73
N GLY A 451 33.86 -16.15 -3.35
CA GLY A 451 34.77 -16.79 -2.40
C GLY A 451 34.17 -16.99 -1.01
N ALA A 452 33.14 -16.21 -0.64
CA ALA A 452 32.37 -16.35 0.59
C ALA A 452 31.13 -17.25 0.43
N GLU A 453 31.05 -18.05 -0.63
CA GLU A 453 29.93 -18.94 -0.93
C GLU A 453 28.57 -18.20 -1.03
N LEU A 454 28.59 -16.97 -1.53
CA LEU A 454 27.39 -16.20 -1.84
C LEU A 454 27.01 -16.42 -3.32
N GLY A 455 25.73 -16.63 -3.57
CA GLY A 455 25.19 -16.89 -4.90
C GLY A 455 24.91 -15.63 -5.72
N GLU A 456 24.36 -15.82 -6.91
CA GLU A 456 23.99 -14.72 -7.81
C GLU A 456 22.89 -13.82 -7.21
N ARG A 457 22.00 -14.38 -6.37
CA ARG A 457 20.99 -13.59 -5.65
C ARG A 457 21.62 -12.57 -4.69
N ALA A 458 22.63 -12.97 -3.93
CA ALA A 458 23.38 -12.04 -3.07
C ALA A 458 24.08 -10.96 -3.88
N TRP A 459 24.65 -11.30 -5.04
CA TRP A 459 25.25 -10.32 -5.94
C TRP A 459 24.21 -9.30 -6.43
N GLU A 460 23.05 -9.73 -6.92
CA GLU A 460 21.97 -8.83 -7.36
C GLU A 460 21.47 -7.92 -6.24
N VAL A 461 21.40 -8.43 -5.00
CA VAL A 461 21.04 -7.61 -3.83
C VAL A 461 22.13 -6.58 -3.57
N PHE A 462 23.40 -6.99 -3.54
CA PHE A 462 24.53 -6.10 -3.33
C PHE A 462 24.58 -5.00 -4.39
N GLU A 463 24.50 -5.36 -5.68
CA GLU A 463 24.52 -4.43 -6.81
C GLU A 463 23.39 -3.40 -6.72
N ARG A 464 22.16 -3.84 -6.39
CA ARG A 464 21.04 -2.92 -6.14
C ARG A 464 21.30 -1.97 -4.97
N ARG A 465 21.99 -2.42 -3.92
CA ARG A 465 22.35 -1.56 -2.76
C ARG A 465 23.53 -0.64 -3.05
N MET A 466 24.37 -0.92 -4.04
CA MET A 466 25.46 -0.02 -4.44
C MET A 466 24.94 1.34 -4.96
N GLY A 467 23.75 1.38 -5.55
CA GLY A 467 23.09 2.65 -5.89
C GLY A 467 22.92 3.59 -4.70
N LEU A 468 22.72 3.05 -3.49
CA LEU A 468 22.64 3.86 -2.27
C LEU A 468 23.97 4.55 -1.94
N LEU A 469 25.11 3.96 -2.30
CA LEU A 469 26.41 4.56 -2.01
C LEU A 469 26.66 5.82 -2.83
N ALA A 470 26.13 5.93 -4.05
CA ALA A 470 26.26 7.13 -4.87
C ALA A 470 25.74 8.37 -4.11
N LEU A 471 24.62 8.20 -3.39
CA LEU A 471 24.03 9.25 -2.54
C LEU A 471 24.97 9.71 -1.42
N PHE A 472 25.86 8.85 -0.93
CA PHE A 472 26.77 9.17 0.18
C PHE A 472 28.20 9.51 -0.26
N GLN A 473 28.56 9.27 -1.52
CA GLN A 473 29.86 9.62 -2.09
C GLN A 473 30.03 11.13 -2.32
N VAL A 474 28.94 11.88 -2.36
CA VAL A 474 28.98 13.36 -2.40
C VAL A 474 29.49 13.97 -1.09
N PHE A 475 29.38 13.24 0.02
CA PHE A 475 29.90 13.63 1.32
C PHE A 475 31.32 13.07 1.52
N PRO A 476 32.15 13.68 2.40
CA PRO A 476 33.43 13.12 2.79
C PRO A 476 33.25 11.88 3.69
N SER A 477 32.73 10.79 3.15
CA SER A 477 32.44 9.55 3.88
C SER A 477 33.68 8.65 3.95
N SER A 478 34.01 8.14 5.14
CA SER A 478 35.03 7.10 5.31
C SER A 478 34.59 5.76 4.69
N GLU A 479 35.54 4.91 4.33
CA GLU A 479 35.26 3.55 3.83
C GLU A 479 34.46 2.73 4.86
N GLU A 480 34.78 2.88 6.14
CA GLU A 480 34.06 2.23 7.24
C GLU A 480 32.59 2.66 7.30
N ARG A 481 32.32 3.95 7.12
CA ARG A 481 30.95 4.47 7.07
C ARG A 481 30.16 3.91 5.89
N LEU A 482 30.75 3.86 4.71
CA LEU A 482 30.11 3.29 3.51
C LEU A 482 29.80 1.80 3.71
N ARG A 483 30.74 1.03 4.28
CA ARG A 483 30.51 -0.38 4.64
C ARG A 483 29.39 -0.54 5.63
N GLY A 484 29.38 0.30 6.66
CA GLY A 484 28.34 0.27 7.67
C GLY A 484 26.96 0.52 7.09
N LEU A 485 26.82 1.52 6.20
CA LEU A 485 25.55 1.81 5.54
C LEU A 485 25.06 0.66 4.64
N VAL A 486 25.95 0.04 3.87
CA VAL A 486 25.60 -1.12 3.03
C VAL A 486 25.25 -2.33 3.89
N ALA A 487 26.05 -2.63 4.92
CA ALA A 487 25.80 -3.73 5.84
C ALA A 487 24.45 -3.57 6.55
N CYS A 488 24.16 -2.37 7.09
CA CYS A 488 22.85 -2.08 7.67
C CYS A 488 21.75 -2.20 6.61
N SER A 489 21.99 -1.78 5.37
CA SER A 489 20.99 -1.88 4.32
C SER A 489 20.64 -3.31 3.92
N VAL A 490 21.62 -4.22 3.96
CA VAL A 490 21.42 -5.64 3.64
C VAL A 490 20.83 -6.40 4.83
N ALA A 491 21.28 -6.09 6.05
CA ALA A 491 20.84 -6.75 7.28
C ALA A 491 19.46 -6.31 7.76
N ASP A 492 18.94 -5.18 7.28
CA ASP A 492 17.60 -4.69 7.56
C ASP A 492 16.54 -5.51 6.80
N VAL A 493 16.29 -6.71 7.34
CA VAL A 493 15.31 -7.72 6.87
C VAL A 493 14.02 -7.68 7.70
N PHE A 494 13.83 -6.63 8.49
CA PHE A 494 12.76 -6.50 9.47
C PHE A 494 11.57 -5.70 8.92
N GLY A 495 10.37 -6.24 9.02
CA GLY A 495 9.12 -5.56 8.64
C GLY A 495 8.80 -5.66 7.15
N GLY A 496 7.50 -5.68 6.84
CA GLY A 496 6.96 -5.97 5.50
C GLY A 496 6.59 -7.44 5.33
N MET A 497 5.79 -7.75 4.32
CA MET A 497 5.32 -9.12 4.03
C MET A 497 6.46 -9.99 3.49
N GLY A 498 6.60 -11.19 4.07
CA GLY A 498 7.70 -12.11 3.78
C GLY A 498 9.03 -11.67 4.41
N SER A 499 9.01 -10.89 5.49
CA SER A 499 10.20 -10.44 6.22
C SER A 499 10.72 -11.53 7.16
N TRP A 500 11.91 -11.32 7.74
CA TRP A 500 12.47 -12.23 8.75
C TRP A 500 11.51 -12.46 9.91
N ASN A 501 10.72 -11.43 10.28
CA ASN A 501 9.75 -11.46 11.38
C ASN A 501 8.50 -12.29 11.09
N ASP A 502 8.29 -12.72 9.84
CA ASP A 502 7.15 -13.54 9.45
C ASP A 502 7.47 -15.05 9.55
N GLU A 503 8.72 -15.41 9.87
CA GLU A 503 9.09 -16.80 10.11
C GLU A 503 8.50 -17.30 11.44
N PHE A 504 7.92 -18.51 11.39
CA PHE A 504 7.35 -19.17 12.54
C PHE A 504 7.88 -20.60 12.62
N PHE A 505 8.19 -21.05 13.84
CA PHE A 505 8.72 -22.39 14.09
C PHE A 505 7.84 -23.15 15.08
N GLU A 506 7.47 -24.38 14.73
CA GLU A 506 6.51 -25.19 15.52
C GLU A 506 7.06 -25.64 16.88
N SER A 507 8.38 -25.75 17.02
CA SER A 507 9.03 -26.14 18.27
C SER A 507 9.24 -24.92 19.17
N ASP A 508 8.77 -24.98 20.42
CA ASP A 508 8.98 -23.93 21.43
C ASP A 508 10.47 -23.59 21.61
N GLU A 509 11.36 -24.57 21.52
CA GLU A 509 12.81 -24.36 21.64
C GLU A 509 13.35 -23.54 20.46
N ASP A 510 12.89 -23.86 19.24
CA ASP A 510 13.31 -23.19 18.01
C ASP A 510 12.75 -21.78 17.94
N GLN A 511 11.48 -21.61 18.30
CA GLN A 511 10.82 -20.32 18.38
C GLN A 511 11.51 -19.43 19.42
N ALA A 512 11.85 -19.96 20.60
CA ALA A 512 12.58 -19.20 21.61
C ALA A 512 14.02 -18.85 21.16
N TRP A 513 14.69 -19.72 20.38
CA TRP A 513 16.01 -19.41 19.82
C TRP A 513 15.91 -18.31 18.76
N TYR A 514 14.94 -18.43 17.85
CA TYR A 514 14.61 -17.43 16.85
C TYR A 514 14.36 -16.06 17.48
N GLU A 515 13.49 -15.96 18.49
CA GLU A 515 13.14 -14.70 19.15
C GLU A 515 14.36 -14.03 19.80
N ARG A 516 15.21 -14.80 20.49
CA ARG A 516 16.45 -14.29 21.10
C ARG A 516 17.43 -13.73 20.06
N VAL A 517 17.64 -14.46 18.96
CA VAL A 517 18.54 -14.07 17.88
C VAL A 517 18.01 -12.83 17.17
N THR A 518 16.71 -12.80 16.87
CA THR A 518 15.99 -11.68 16.27
C THR A 518 16.13 -10.41 17.10
N GLN A 519 15.85 -10.48 18.40
CA GLN A 519 15.99 -9.36 19.34
C GLN A 519 17.41 -8.82 19.37
N ARG A 520 18.41 -9.71 19.48
CA ARG A 520 19.81 -9.30 19.54
C ARG A 520 20.28 -8.65 18.24
N LEU A 521 19.95 -9.25 17.10
CA LEU A 521 20.30 -8.70 15.80
C LEU A 521 19.65 -7.33 15.58
N PHE A 522 18.34 -7.20 15.85
CA PHE A 522 17.62 -5.94 15.70
C PHE A 522 18.27 -4.83 16.53
N ARG A 523 18.54 -5.11 17.81
CA ARG A 523 19.20 -4.15 18.69
C ARG A 523 20.59 -3.74 18.19
N ALA A 524 21.43 -4.72 17.84
CA ALA A 524 22.78 -4.46 17.37
C ALA A 524 22.78 -3.67 16.05
N LEU A 525 21.86 -3.97 15.14
CA LEU A 525 21.65 -3.25 13.89
C LEU A 525 21.30 -1.78 14.15
N ARG A 526 20.37 -1.50 15.07
CA ARG A 526 19.95 -0.14 15.44
C ARG A 526 21.08 0.67 16.05
N GLU A 527 21.76 0.11 17.05
CA GLU A 527 22.87 0.77 17.75
C GLU A 527 24.05 1.06 16.78
N TYR A 528 24.36 0.11 15.90
CA TYR A 528 25.40 0.30 14.89
C TYR A 528 24.99 1.31 13.81
N PHE A 529 23.74 1.27 13.34
CA PHE A 529 23.23 2.24 12.37
C PHE A 529 23.36 3.68 12.88
N VAL A 530 22.95 3.97 14.12
CA VAL A 530 23.12 5.30 14.73
C VAL A 530 24.60 5.68 14.80
N THR A 531 25.48 4.73 15.12
CA THR A 531 26.93 4.96 15.17
C THR A 531 27.47 5.36 13.78
N VAL A 532 27.10 4.60 12.74
CA VAL A 532 27.53 4.81 11.36
C VAL A 532 27.00 6.12 10.78
N VAL A 533 25.72 6.44 11.01
CA VAL A 533 25.13 7.71 10.56
C VAL A 533 25.81 8.91 11.21
N ASN A 534 26.24 8.76 12.46
CA ASN A 534 26.95 9.80 13.19
C ASN A 534 28.45 9.86 12.89
N ALA A 535 29.05 8.85 12.25
CA ALA A 535 30.43 8.90 11.81
C ALA A 535 30.63 10.03 10.77
N SER A 536 31.81 10.65 10.77
CA SER A 536 32.18 11.64 9.76
C SER A 536 32.60 10.95 8.47
#